data_AF-X0RWK3-F1
#
_entry.id   AF-X0RWK3-F1
#
_cell.length_a   1.000
_cell.length_b   1.000
_cell.length_c   1.000
_cell.angle_alpha   90.00
_cell.angle_beta   90.00
_cell.angle_gamma   90.00
#
_symmetry.space_group_name_H-M   'P 1'
#
loop_
_entity.id
_entity.type
_entity.pdbx_description
1 polymer ?
#
loop_
_entity_poly.entity_id
_entity_poly.type
_entity_poly.pdbx_seq_one_letter_code
_entity_poly.pdbx_strand_id
1 'polypeptide(L)'
;MCTPDLQGSQGTFSFYTSDKERIKKREGGINIPVTLNGDKIETYISGPENTLLQNDEEIRLPLRISIDKNKEEALLEVSGQKFKLEKHTFSGWKKLTFRPGLGIKIKAICRFYISQIHPHFEMYLTPLNLDP
;
A
#
# COMPACT_ATOMS: atom_id res chain seq x y z
N MET A 1 3.62 21.87 -13.92
CA MET A 1 3.98 21.95 -12.49
C MET A 1 3.66 20.60 -11.85
N CYS A 2 4.60 20.01 -11.14
CA CYS A 2 4.47 18.67 -10.57
C CYS A 2 3.97 18.78 -9.12
N THR A 3 2.77 18.25 -8.84
CA THR A 3 2.20 18.27 -7.49
C THR A 3 2.92 17.20 -6.67
N PRO A 4 3.58 17.53 -5.55
CA PRO A 4 4.20 16.51 -4.70
C PRO A 4 3.15 15.56 -4.15
N ASP A 5 3.53 14.30 -3.92
CA ASP A 5 2.67 13.31 -3.27
C ASP A 5 2.58 13.58 -1.76
N LEU A 6 1.72 12.83 -1.07
CA LEU A 6 1.40 13.04 0.34
C LEU A 6 2.62 12.92 1.27
N GLN A 7 3.67 12.22 0.86
CA GLN A 7 4.93 12.10 1.60
C GLN A 7 5.92 13.23 1.28
N GLY A 8 5.51 14.25 0.52
CA GLY A 8 6.38 15.36 0.13
C GLY A 8 7.39 15.00 -0.97
N SER A 9 7.37 13.76 -1.45
CA SER A 9 8.18 13.30 -2.58
C SER A 9 7.50 13.56 -3.93
N GLN A 10 8.24 13.33 -5.02
CA GLN A 10 7.72 13.40 -6.40
C GLN A 10 7.35 11.99 -6.88
N GLY A 11 6.38 11.34 -6.24
CA GLY A 11 5.79 10.09 -6.70
C GLY A 11 6.41 8.81 -6.11
N THR A 12 6.56 8.75 -4.79
CA THR A 12 7.03 7.52 -4.11
C THR A 12 5.96 6.44 -4.11
N PHE A 13 6.21 5.33 -4.80
CA PHE A 13 5.34 4.14 -4.76
C PHE A 13 5.71 3.24 -3.58
N SER A 14 4.80 2.37 -3.15
CA SER A 14 5.11 1.29 -2.20
C SER A 14 5.13 -0.06 -2.92
N PHE A 15 6.10 -0.90 -2.59
CA PHE A 15 6.24 -2.25 -3.11
C PHE A 15 6.19 -3.26 -1.97
N TYR A 16 5.27 -4.21 -2.08
CA TYR A 16 5.03 -5.27 -1.11
C TYR A 16 5.53 -6.57 -1.70
N THR A 17 6.43 -7.28 -1.00
CA THR A 17 6.91 -8.57 -1.48
C THR A 17 7.19 -9.56 -0.37
N SER A 18 6.89 -10.84 -0.63
CA SER A 18 7.32 -11.94 0.23
C SER A 18 8.70 -12.50 -0.13
N ASP A 19 9.33 -12.01 -1.20
CA ASP A 19 10.68 -12.41 -1.61
C ASP A 19 11.74 -11.49 -0.95
N LYS A 20 12.50 -12.07 -0.01
CA LYS A 20 13.56 -11.35 0.71
C LYS A 20 14.71 -10.91 -0.19
N GLU A 21 15.00 -11.62 -1.27
CA GLU A 21 16.05 -11.21 -2.21
C GLU A 21 15.62 -10.03 -3.05
N ARG A 22 14.35 -9.98 -3.43
CA ARG A 22 13.78 -8.90 -4.22
C ARG A 22 13.87 -7.55 -3.53
N ILE A 23 13.71 -7.54 -2.20
CA ILE A 23 13.86 -6.35 -1.36
C ILE A 23 15.28 -5.79 -1.45
N LYS A 24 16.30 -6.65 -1.37
CA LYS A 24 17.72 -6.22 -1.40
C LYS A 24 18.14 -5.65 -2.75
N LYS A 25 17.49 -6.06 -3.84
CA LYS A 25 17.86 -5.70 -5.22
C LYS A 25 17.15 -4.43 -5.72
N ARG A 26 16.19 -3.87 -4.98
CA ARG A 26 15.44 -2.68 -5.42
C ARG A 26 16.01 -1.40 -4.85
N GLU A 27 16.24 -0.46 -5.75
CA GLU A 27 16.50 0.94 -5.45
C GLU A 27 15.24 1.75 -5.77
N GLY A 28 14.80 2.61 -4.84
CA GLY A 28 13.63 3.48 -5.00
C GLY A 28 12.30 2.90 -4.50
N GLY A 29 11.37 3.80 -4.20
CA GLY A 29 10.10 3.48 -3.55
C GLY A 29 10.25 3.01 -2.09
N ILE A 30 9.12 2.76 -1.43
CA ILE A 30 9.09 2.14 -0.10
C ILE A 30 8.95 0.63 -0.28
N ASN A 31 9.92 -0.14 0.20
CA ASN A 31 9.90 -1.59 0.13
C ASN A 31 9.38 -2.17 1.46
N ILE A 32 8.21 -2.82 1.42
CA ILE A 32 7.52 -3.38 2.58
C ILE A 32 7.58 -4.91 2.50
N PRO A 33 8.41 -5.59 3.32
CA PRO A 33 8.37 -7.05 3.41
C PRO A 33 7.00 -7.52 3.90
N VAL A 34 6.47 -8.56 3.27
CA VAL A 34 5.24 -9.22 3.73
C VAL A 34 5.46 -10.72 3.92
N THR A 35 4.68 -11.31 4.81
CA THR A 35 4.71 -12.76 5.06
C THR A 35 3.32 -13.32 4.75
N LEU A 36 3.28 -14.46 4.07
CA LEU A 36 2.04 -15.20 3.86
C LEU A 36 1.80 -16.12 5.05
N ASN A 37 0.63 -15.97 5.68
CA ASN A 37 0.09 -16.91 6.65
C ASN A 37 -1.03 -17.70 5.97
N GLY A 38 -0.66 -18.82 5.35
CA GLY A 38 -1.53 -19.53 4.41
C GLY A 38 -1.76 -18.69 3.16
N ASP A 39 -3.01 -18.30 2.90
CA ASP A 39 -3.39 -17.42 1.79
C ASP A 39 -3.71 -15.99 2.25
N LYS A 40 -3.26 -15.60 3.46
CA LYS A 40 -3.51 -14.27 4.01
C LYS A 40 -2.22 -13.51 4.26
N ILE A 41 -2.27 -12.20 4.04
CA ILE A 41 -1.22 -11.24 4.37
C ILE A 41 -1.85 -10.13 5.20
N GLU A 42 -1.26 -9.86 6.37
CA GLU A 42 -1.57 -8.67 7.16
C GLU A 42 -0.37 -7.72 7.11
N THR A 43 -0.61 -6.48 6.68
CA THR A 43 0.41 -5.46 6.47
C THR A 43 -0.19 -4.07 6.68
N TYR A 44 0.52 -3.03 6.26
CA TYR A 44 0.09 -1.64 6.37
C TYR A 44 0.49 -0.84 5.13
N ILE A 45 -0.23 0.24 4.88
CA ILE A 45 0.19 1.31 3.98
C ILE A 45 0.89 2.37 4.82
N SER A 46 2.12 2.70 4.45
CA SER A 46 2.84 3.86 5.00
C SER A 46 2.21 5.14 4.47
N GLY A 47 1.77 6.01 5.37
CA GLY A 47 1.19 7.31 5.09
C GLY A 47 2.21 8.45 5.21
N PRO A 48 1.76 9.70 5.34
CA PRO A 48 2.65 10.82 5.63
C PRO A 48 3.23 10.75 7.04
N GLU A 49 4.33 11.47 7.25
CA GLU A 49 4.89 11.74 8.58
C GLU A 49 3.86 12.41 9.48
N ASN A 50 3.79 11.98 10.74
CA ASN A 50 2.93 12.58 11.73
C ASN A 50 3.62 13.77 12.40
N THR A 51 3.53 14.95 11.80
CA THR A 51 4.15 16.19 12.33
C THR A 51 3.57 16.67 13.69
N LEU A 52 2.55 16.00 14.22
CA LEU A 52 1.93 16.31 15.50
C LEU A 52 2.53 15.52 16.68
N LEU A 53 3.28 14.46 16.40
CA LEU A 53 4.02 13.69 17.40
C LEU A 53 5.49 14.13 17.37
N GLN A 54 6.12 14.32 18.53
CA GLN A 54 7.56 14.62 18.62
C GLN A 54 8.46 13.48 18.14
N ASN A 55 7.88 12.29 17.93
CA ASN A 55 8.54 11.17 17.28
C ASN A 55 7.99 11.11 15.86
N ASP A 56 8.86 11.27 14.87
CA ASP A 56 8.60 11.22 13.42
C ASP A 56 8.09 9.83 12.95
N GLU A 57 7.04 9.31 13.57
CA GLU A 57 6.43 8.03 13.20
C GLU A 57 5.44 8.25 12.05
N GLU A 58 5.68 7.56 10.93
CA GLU A 58 4.75 7.50 9.81
C GLU A 58 3.38 6.98 10.24
N ILE A 59 2.31 7.61 9.75
CA ILE A 59 0.95 7.15 10.02
C ILE A 59 0.71 5.87 9.21
N ARG A 60 0.48 4.74 9.90
CA ARG A 60 0.21 3.46 9.24
C ARG A 60 -1.29 3.20 9.12
N LEU A 61 -1.71 2.74 7.94
CA LEU A 61 -3.08 2.28 7.69
C LEU A 61 -3.11 0.76 7.49
N PRO A 62 -3.83 -0.01 8.33
CA PRO A 62 -3.91 -1.46 8.18
C PRO A 62 -4.44 -1.89 6.80
N LEU A 63 -3.76 -2.86 6.20
CA LEU A 63 -4.11 -3.50 4.94
C LEU A 63 -4.11 -5.01 5.13
N ARG A 64 -5.24 -5.65 4.82
CA ARG A 64 -5.35 -7.11 4.77
C ARG A 64 -5.54 -7.57 3.35
N ILE A 65 -4.89 -8.65 2.97
CA ILE A 65 -4.94 -9.23 1.63
C ILE A 65 -5.22 -10.73 1.79
N SER A 66 -6.27 -11.22 1.13
CA SER A 66 -6.56 -12.66 1.03
C SER A 66 -6.41 -13.10 -0.41
N ILE A 67 -5.57 -14.09 -0.67
CA ILE A 67 -5.15 -14.53 -2.00
C ILE A 67 -6.02 -15.72 -2.44
N ASP A 68 -6.45 -15.72 -3.70
CA ASP A 68 -7.00 -16.89 -4.38
C ASP A 68 -6.04 -17.31 -5.51
N LYS A 69 -5.17 -18.28 -5.21
CA LYS A 69 -4.16 -18.77 -6.16
C LYS A 69 -4.76 -19.40 -7.42
N ASN A 70 -5.96 -19.99 -7.32
CA ASN A 70 -6.59 -20.67 -8.45
C ASN A 70 -7.13 -19.68 -9.49
N LYS A 71 -7.56 -18.51 -9.03
CA LYS A 71 -8.11 -17.44 -9.88
C LYS A 71 -7.10 -16.34 -10.22
N GLU A 72 -5.89 -16.42 -9.70
CA GLU A 72 -4.88 -15.36 -9.80
C GLU A 72 -5.41 -13.98 -9.37
N GLU A 73 -6.21 -13.94 -8.30
CA GLU A 73 -6.77 -12.72 -7.73
C GLU A 73 -6.48 -12.60 -6.23
N ALA A 74 -6.68 -11.41 -5.67
CA ALA A 74 -6.70 -11.19 -4.24
C ALA A 74 -7.84 -10.26 -3.82
N LEU A 75 -8.31 -10.44 -2.60
CA LEU A 75 -9.29 -9.62 -1.93
C LEU A 75 -8.57 -8.70 -0.94
N LEU A 76 -8.60 -7.40 -1.18
CA LEU A 76 -7.94 -6.38 -0.36
C LEU A 76 -8.98 -5.71 0.54
N GLU A 77 -8.60 -5.50 1.80
CA GLU A 77 -9.39 -4.79 2.82
C GLU A 77 -8.53 -3.69 3.44
N VAL A 78 -8.94 -2.44 3.26
CA VAL A 78 -8.17 -1.26 3.68
C VAL A 78 -9.10 -0.08 3.84
N SER A 79 -8.86 0.82 4.79
CA SER A 79 -9.68 2.05 4.97
C SER A 79 -11.21 1.80 5.06
N GLY A 80 -11.64 0.63 5.53
CA GLY A 80 -13.06 0.25 5.61
C GLY A 80 -13.72 -0.16 4.28
N GLN A 81 -12.95 -0.26 3.20
CA GLN A 81 -13.41 -0.77 1.90
C GLN A 81 -12.82 -2.16 1.62
N LYS A 82 -13.55 -2.94 0.81
CA LYS A 82 -13.18 -4.29 0.39
C LYS A 82 -13.35 -4.43 -1.12
N PHE A 83 -12.33 -4.91 -1.82
CA PHE A 83 -12.38 -5.08 -3.27
C PHE A 83 -11.49 -6.22 -3.76
N LYS A 84 -11.91 -6.88 -4.84
CA LYS A 84 -11.10 -7.87 -5.55
C LYS A 84 -10.15 -7.17 -6.52
N LEU A 85 -8.99 -7.78 -6.73
CA LEU A 85 -7.97 -7.32 -7.68
C LEU A 85 -7.33 -8.53 -8.34
N GLU A 86 -7.46 -8.60 -9.66
CA GLU A 86 -6.79 -9.60 -10.49
C GLU A 86 -5.32 -9.23 -10.70
N LYS A 87 -4.46 -10.24 -10.84
CA LYS A 87 -3.06 -10.06 -11.22
C LYS A 87 -2.97 -9.29 -12.54
N HIS A 88 -1.93 -8.47 -12.67
CA HIS A 88 -1.63 -7.63 -13.83
C HIS A 88 -2.70 -6.60 -14.20
N THR A 89 -3.59 -6.27 -13.27
CA THR A 89 -4.60 -5.21 -13.45
C THR A 89 -4.44 -4.16 -12.37
N PHE A 90 -4.62 -2.89 -12.74
CA PHE A 90 -4.74 -1.82 -11.77
C PHE A 90 -6.15 -1.81 -11.18
N SER A 91 -6.26 -1.64 -9.88
CA SER A 91 -7.54 -1.29 -9.27
C SER A 91 -8.08 0.02 -9.87
N GLY A 92 -9.39 0.25 -9.76
CA GLY A 92 -9.91 1.61 -9.83
C GLY A 92 -9.26 2.50 -8.74
N TRP A 93 -9.41 3.81 -8.84
CA TRP A 93 -8.92 4.73 -7.82
C TRP A 93 -9.54 4.41 -6.44
N LYS A 94 -8.69 4.34 -5.42
CA LYS A 94 -9.06 4.03 -4.05
C LYS A 94 -8.78 5.24 -3.18
N LYS A 95 -9.82 5.72 -2.50
CA LYS A 95 -9.70 6.77 -1.49
C LYS A 95 -9.31 6.13 -0.16
N LEU A 96 -8.25 6.63 0.46
CA LEU A 96 -7.75 6.20 1.76
C LEU A 96 -7.90 7.34 2.75
N THR A 97 -8.23 7.02 4.00
CA THR A 97 -8.29 8.01 5.07
C THR A 97 -7.38 7.60 6.22
N PHE A 98 -6.30 8.36 6.41
CA PHE A 98 -5.41 8.24 7.55
C PHE A 98 -5.95 9.07 8.72
N ARG A 99 -5.80 8.57 9.95
CA ARG A 99 -6.34 9.18 11.18
C ARG A 99 -5.24 9.23 12.24
N PRO A 100 -4.34 10.23 12.21
CA PRO A 100 -3.24 10.35 13.18
C PRO A 100 -3.69 10.59 14.62
N GLY A 101 -4.92 11.07 14.83
CA GLY A 101 -5.45 11.42 16.16
C GLY A 101 -6.26 12.71 16.11
N LEU A 102 -6.81 13.13 17.26
CA LEU A 102 -7.45 14.44 17.49
C LEU A 102 -8.48 14.90 16.43
N GLY A 103 -9.23 13.95 15.84
CA GLY A 103 -10.25 14.27 14.82
C GLY A 103 -9.71 14.64 13.43
N ILE A 104 -8.38 14.65 13.26
CA ILE A 104 -7.72 14.97 11.99
C ILE A 104 -7.85 13.81 11.02
N LYS A 105 -8.14 14.14 9.75
CA LYS A 105 -8.26 13.18 8.65
C LYS A 105 -7.41 13.64 7.50
N ILE A 106 -6.53 12.77 7.04
CA ILE A 106 -5.73 12.99 5.84
C ILE A 106 -6.27 12.06 4.76
N LYS A 107 -6.72 12.64 3.65
CA LYS A 107 -7.29 11.89 2.53
C LYS A 107 -6.23 11.72 1.44
N ALA A 108 -6.11 10.49 0.96
CA ALA A 108 -5.23 10.15 -0.15
C ALA A 108 -6.01 9.39 -1.22
N ILE A 109 -5.52 9.44 -2.47
CA ILE A 109 -6.04 8.64 -3.56
C ILE A 109 -4.90 7.89 -4.27
N CYS A 110 -5.08 6.59 -4.49
CA CYS A 110 -4.06 5.72 -5.08
C CYS A 110 -4.69 4.55 -5.85
N ARG A 111 -3.85 3.74 -6.50
CA ARG A 111 -4.23 2.49 -7.19
C ARG A 111 -3.32 1.35 -6.75
N PHE A 112 -3.87 0.16 -6.70
CA PHE A 112 -3.17 -1.08 -6.37
C PHE A 112 -2.93 -1.87 -7.64
N TYR A 113 -1.81 -2.60 -7.70
CA TYR A 113 -1.46 -3.47 -8.82
C TYR A 113 -0.72 -4.71 -8.31
N ILE A 114 -1.25 -5.91 -8.59
CA ILE A 114 -0.59 -7.17 -8.22
C ILE A 114 0.25 -7.63 -9.40
N SER A 115 1.58 -7.68 -9.25
CA SER A 115 2.47 -8.20 -10.29
C SER A 115 2.66 -9.71 -10.17
N GLN A 116 2.56 -10.28 -8.97
CA GLN A 116 2.75 -11.71 -8.77
C GLN A 116 1.96 -12.20 -7.56
N ILE A 117 1.43 -13.43 -7.65
CA ILE A 117 0.76 -14.11 -6.55
C ILE A 117 1.58 -15.30 -6.04
N HIS A 118 2.20 -16.05 -6.94
CA HIS A 118 3.02 -17.23 -6.67
C HIS A 118 4.21 -17.26 -7.65
N PRO A 119 5.41 -17.76 -7.28
CA PRO A 119 5.79 -18.38 -6.00
C PRO A 119 5.91 -17.39 -4.83
N HIS A 120 6.12 -16.11 -5.12
CA HIS A 120 6.11 -15.05 -4.13
C HIS A 120 5.00 -14.06 -4.44
N PHE A 121 4.41 -13.46 -3.40
CA PHE A 121 3.49 -12.35 -3.58
C PHE A 121 4.27 -11.08 -3.90
N GLU A 122 3.80 -10.34 -4.90
CA GLU A 122 4.30 -9.01 -5.24
C GLU A 122 3.13 -8.08 -5.59
N MET A 123 3.10 -6.91 -4.95
CA MET A 123 2.10 -5.89 -5.21
C MET A 123 2.72 -4.49 -5.13
N TYR A 124 2.21 -3.59 -5.94
CA TYR A 124 2.54 -2.18 -5.95
C TYR A 124 1.33 -1.35 -5.51
N LEU A 125 1.65 -0.26 -4.82
CA LEU A 125 0.75 0.85 -4.56
C LEU A 125 1.33 2.08 -5.24
N THR A 126 0.55 2.73 -6.10
CA THR A 126 0.96 4.02 -6.67
C THR A 126 1.18 5.06 -5.57
N PRO A 127 1.85 6.18 -5.87
CA PRO A 127 2.00 7.26 -4.91
C PRO A 127 0.67 7.68 -4.30
N LEU A 128 0.72 8.00 -3.01
CA LEU A 128 -0.42 8.53 -2.26
C LEU A 128 -0.60 9.99 -2.68
N ASN A 129 -1.48 10.25 -3.64
CA ASN A 129 -1.77 11.62 -4.05
C ASN A 129 -2.79 12.26 -3.09
N LEU A 130 -2.73 13.58 -2.93
CA LEU A 130 -3.78 14.32 -2.24
C LEU A 130 -5.11 14.16 -3.00
N ASP A 131 -6.16 13.79 -2.27
CA ASP A 131 -7.54 13.77 -2.79
C ASP A 131 -8.16 15.14 -2.46
N PRO A 132 -8.38 16.02 -3.46
CA PRO A 132 -8.89 17.38 -3.23
C PRO A 132 -10.30 17.42 -2.63
#